data_AF-A0A354P4A1-F1
#
_entry.id   AF-A0A354P4A1-F1
#
_cell.length_a   1.000
_cell.length_b   1.000
_cell.length_c   1.000
_cell.angle_alpha   90.00
_cell.angle_beta   90.00
_cell.angle_gamma   90.00
#
_symmetry.space_group_name_H-M   'P 1'
#
loop_
_entity.id
_entity.type
_entity.pdbx_description
1 polymer ?
#
loop_
_entity_poly.entity_id
_entity_poly.type
_entity_poly.pdbx_seq_one_letter_code
_entity_poly.pdbx_strand_id
1 'polypeptide(L)'
;MATQLSRFFEQQRLAKSIKPGQLAQLLGCTNLSKNGSRIRIFEQTGAISRELFEKLARYFDVDQQTIEELVELDRREFFQQWLAWANEPIRPYLVLRLIAAVYSRRELASDVETIEEAEEWAAAVAREAGLRCCLVWSRRLSIWFDETGSISGRTEAVPNEPNVPWMGRSGKAFVLNENLGSKSSVEWPRQPEVEIAPSQFLRGDKNE
;
A
#
# COMPACT_ATOMS: atom_id res chain seq x y z
N MET A 1 -5.39 3.95 -7.89
CA MET A 1 -6.84 4.09 -8.09
C MET A 1 -7.16 5.55 -7.90
N ALA A 2 -8.11 6.11 -8.66
CA ALA A 2 -8.57 7.47 -8.43
C ALA A 2 -9.34 7.52 -7.11
N THR A 3 -9.02 8.49 -6.26
CA THR A 3 -9.67 8.80 -4.99
C THR A 3 -10.90 9.69 -5.21
N GLN A 4 -11.84 9.73 -4.27
CA GLN A 4 -12.98 10.64 -4.26
C GLN A 4 -12.52 12.10 -4.32
N LEU A 5 -11.47 12.46 -3.57
CA LEU A 5 -10.85 13.77 -3.68
C LEU A 5 -10.36 14.07 -5.10
N SER A 6 -9.63 13.15 -5.73
CA SER A 6 -9.11 13.36 -7.08
C SER A 6 -10.21 13.45 -8.14
N ARG A 7 -11.27 12.64 -8.01
CA ARG A 7 -12.45 12.69 -8.88
C ARG A 7 -13.20 14.00 -8.74
N PHE A 8 -13.33 14.52 -7.53
CA PHE A 8 -13.96 15.82 -7.29
C PHE A 8 -13.22 16.93 -8.05
N PHE A 9 -11.90 17.01 -7.92
CA PHE A 9 -11.10 18.00 -8.66
C PHE A 9 -11.13 17.79 -10.18
N GLU A 10 -11.12 16.53 -10.64
CA GLU A 10 -11.29 16.22 -12.06
C GLU A 10 -12.63 16.74 -12.58
N GLN A 11 -13.73 16.50 -11.85
CA GLN A 11 -15.07 16.98 -12.21
C GLN A 11 -15.13 18.50 -12.28
N GLN A 12 -14.54 19.21 -11.30
CA GLN A 12 -14.46 20.67 -11.31
C GLN A 12 -13.67 21.18 -12.54
N ARG A 13 -12.57 20.51 -12.89
CA ARG A 13 -11.78 20.82 -14.08
C ARG A 13 -12.57 20.62 -15.36
N LEU A 14 -13.26 19.48 -15.48
CA LEU A 14 -14.05 19.12 -16.66
C LEU A 14 -15.27 20.04 -16.82
N ALA A 15 -15.92 20.45 -15.73
CA ALA A 15 -17.02 21.42 -15.75
C ALA A 15 -16.60 22.77 -16.35
N LYS A 16 -15.35 23.18 -16.15
CA LYS A 16 -14.75 24.38 -16.77
C LYS A 16 -14.13 24.13 -18.15
N SER A 17 -14.22 22.90 -18.70
CA SER A 17 -13.67 22.51 -20.01
C SER A 17 -12.18 22.80 -20.21
N ILE A 18 -11.38 22.74 -19.13
CA ILE A 18 -9.95 23.05 -19.16
C ILE A 18 -9.10 21.77 -19.16
N LYS A 19 -8.03 21.74 -19.96
CA LYS A 19 -7.06 20.63 -19.97
C LYS A 19 -6.08 20.77 -18.79
N PRO A 20 -5.46 19.68 -18.29
CA PRO A 20 -4.50 19.76 -17.17
C PRO A 20 -3.34 20.75 -17.39
N GLY A 21 -2.81 20.86 -18.61
CA GLY A 21 -1.76 21.83 -18.93
C GLY A 21 -2.23 23.30 -18.90
N GLN A 22 -3.48 23.55 -19.30
CA GLN A 22 -4.10 24.87 -19.20
C GLN A 22 -4.38 25.22 -17.74
N LEU A 23 -4.85 24.25 -16.95
CA LEU A 23 -5.00 24.42 -15.51
C LEU A 23 -3.66 24.78 -14.86
N ALA A 24 -2.57 24.06 -15.18
CA ALA A 24 -1.24 24.41 -14.68
C ALA A 24 -0.82 25.85 -15.04
N GLN A 25 -1.19 26.33 -16.23
CA GLN A 25 -0.95 27.73 -16.62
C GLN A 25 -1.77 28.71 -15.78
N LEU A 26 -3.05 28.42 -15.55
CA LEU A 26 -3.96 29.23 -14.73
C LEU A 26 -3.53 29.27 -13.26
N LEU A 27 -2.89 28.21 -12.76
CA LEU A 27 -2.29 28.14 -11.42
C LEU A 27 -0.95 28.89 -11.30
N GLY A 28 -0.44 29.48 -12.40
CA GLY A 28 0.84 30.19 -12.41
C GLY A 28 2.06 29.27 -12.27
N CYS A 29 1.96 28.00 -12.68
CA CYS A 29 3.10 27.08 -12.64
C CYS A 29 4.15 27.45 -13.71
N THR A 30 5.44 27.40 -13.35
CA THR A 30 6.54 27.70 -14.29
C THR A 30 6.74 26.59 -15.33
N ASN A 31 6.72 25.32 -14.91
CA ASN A 31 6.87 24.18 -15.81
C ASN A 31 5.49 23.55 -16.11
N LEU A 32 4.84 24.02 -17.18
CA LEU A 32 3.48 23.62 -17.54
C LEU A 32 3.35 22.13 -17.85
N SER A 33 4.31 21.56 -18.58
CA SER A 33 4.29 20.13 -18.97
C SER A 33 4.39 19.21 -17.74
N LYS A 34 5.34 19.51 -16.84
CA LYS A 34 5.53 18.73 -15.61
C LYS A 34 4.31 18.84 -14.69
N ASN A 35 3.79 20.05 -14.48
CA ASN A 35 2.65 20.25 -13.59
C ASN A 35 1.34 19.72 -14.18
N GLY A 36 1.10 19.87 -15.49
CA GLY A 36 -0.03 19.25 -16.16
C GLY A 36 0.02 17.71 -16.09
N SER A 37 1.21 17.11 -16.17
CA SER A 37 1.39 15.67 -15.95
C SER A 37 1.11 15.27 -14.50
N ARG A 38 1.56 16.07 -13.52
CA ARG A 38 1.27 15.86 -12.10
C ARG A 38 -0.23 15.97 -11.78
N ILE A 39 -0.94 16.94 -12.35
CA ILE A 39 -2.40 17.06 -12.24
C ILE A 39 -3.06 15.80 -12.80
N ARG A 40 -2.63 15.32 -13.96
CA ARG A 40 -3.16 14.06 -14.53
C ARG A 40 -2.88 12.85 -13.63
N ILE A 41 -1.68 12.75 -13.07
CA ILE A 41 -1.33 11.68 -12.14
C ILE A 41 -2.24 11.77 -10.91
N PHE A 42 -2.43 12.95 -10.34
CA PHE A 42 -3.34 13.18 -9.22
C PHE A 42 -4.76 12.70 -9.54
N GLU A 43 -5.33 13.09 -10.68
CA GLU A 43 -6.67 12.66 -11.11
C GLU A 43 -6.78 11.13 -11.28
N GLN A 44 -5.69 10.45 -11.65
CA GLN A 44 -5.67 9.00 -11.86
C GLN A 44 -5.35 8.19 -10.60
N THR A 45 -4.54 8.73 -9.69
CA THR A 45 -3.94 7.98 -8.58
C THR A 45 -4.23 8.56 -7.21
N GLY A 46 -4.74 9.79 -7.11
CA GLY A 46 -4.86 10.54 -5.86
C GLY A 46 -3.55 11.15 -5.36
N ALA A 47 -2.40 10.88 -5.99
CA ALA A 47 -1.10 11.35 -5.51
C ALA A 47 -0.77 12.76 -6.01
N ILE A 48 -0.48 13.69 -5.10
CA ILE A 48 -0.16 15.08 -5.41
C ILE A 48 0.72 15.71 -4.33
N SER A 49 1.62 16.60 -4.74
CA SER A 49 2.40 17.42 -3.81
C SER A 49 1.51 18.48 -3.16
N ARG A 50 1.71 18.73 -1.86
CA ARG A 50 0.97 19.74 -1.09
C ARG A 50 0.86 21.11 -1.78
N GLU A 51 1.97 21.66 -2.27
CA GLU A 51 1.97 22.99 -2.91
C GLU A 51 1.02 23.07 -4.13
N LEU A 52 1.01 22.04 -4.97
CA LEU A 52 0.14 21.98 -6.14
C LEU A 52 -1.32 21.76 -5.74
N PHE A 53 -1.55 20.98 -4.68
CA PHE A 53 -2.89 20.76 -4.14
C PHE A 53 -3.49 22.06 -3.56
N GLU A 54 -2.73 22.82 -2.78
CA GLU A 54 -3.17 24.11 -2.24
C GLU A 54 -3.54 25.12 -3.35
N LYS A 55 -2.75 25.12 -4.44
CA LYS A 55 -3.07 25.93 -5.63
C LYS A 55 -4.37 25.49 -6.30
N LEU A 56 -4.61 24.17 -6.44
CA LEU A 56 -5.85 23.63 -6.98
C LEU A 56 -7.05 23.98 -6.11
N ALA A 57 -6.96 23.74 -4.80
CA ALA A 57 -8.02 24.02 -3.84
C ALA A 57 -8.42 25.50 -3.89
N ARG A 58 -7.43 26.41 -3.89
CA ARG A 58 -7.66 27.84 -4.02
C ARG A 58 -8.29 28.23 -5.36
N TYR A 59 -7.83 27.65 -6.47
CA TYR A 59 -8.36 27.99 -7.80
C TYR A 59 -9.82 27.55 -7.98
N PHE A 60 -10.21 26.43 -7.39
CA PHE A 60 -11.58 25.92 -7.44
C PHE A 60 -12.45 26.39 -6.27
N ASP A 61 -11.91 27.22 -5.38
CA ASP A 61 -12.58 27.73 -4.18
C ASP A 61 -13.20 26.60 -3.32
N VAL A 62 -12.43 25.52 -3.16
CA VAL A 62 -12.84 24.36 -2.36
C VAL A 62 -12.48 24.64 -0.91
N ASP A 63 -13.50 24.70 -0.06
CA ASP A 63 -13.32 24.91 1.36
C ASP A 63 -12.69 23.69 2.05
N GLN A 64 -12.11 23.93 3.22
CA GLN A 64 -11.39 22.92 4.00
C GLN A 64 -12.30 21.78 4.47
N GLN A 65 -13.57 22.06 4.81
CA GLN A 65 -14.50 21.04 5.29
C GLN A 65 -14.82 20.05 4.17
N THR A 66 -15.08 20.53 2.96
CA THR A 66 -15.29 19.66 1.78
C THR A 66 -14.08 18.76 1.53
N ILE A 67 -12.86 19.28 1.66
CA ILE A 67 -11.63 18.48 1.51
C ILE A 67 -11.54 17.39 2.58
N GLU A 68 -11.82 17.73 3.84
CA GLU A 68 -11.79 16.78 4.96
C GLU A 68 -12.82 15.67 4.81
N GLU A 69 -14.04 16.00 4.39
CA GLU A 69 -15.11 15.03 4.13
C GLU A 69 -14.72 14.05 3.01
N LEU A 70 -14.13 14.55 1.91
CA LEU A 70 -13.67 13.71 0.80
C LEU A 70 -12.50 12.80 1.22
N VAL A 71 -11.53 13.32 1.98
CA VAL A 71 -10.42 12.54 2.51
C VAL A 71 -10.90 11.46 3.48
N GLU A 72 -11.89 11.77 4.33
CA GLU A 72 -12.47 10.80 5.24
C GLU A 72 -13.25 9.71 4.49
N LEU A 73 -13.96 10.07 3.43
CA LEU A 73 -14.60 9.08 2.55
C LEU A 73 -13.57 8.16 1.90
N ASP A 74 -12.47 8.71 1.38
CA ASP A 74 -11.35 7.95 0.82
C ASP A 74 -10.74 6.97 1.83
N ARG A 75 -10.58 7.40 3.09
CA ARG A 75 -10.09 6.55 4.18
C ARG A 75 -11.02 5.39 4.47
N ARG A 76 -12.33 5.65 4.55
CA ARG A 76 -13.34 4.60 4.79
C ARG A 76 -13.36 3.59 3.66
N GLU A 77 -13.38 4.06 2.41
CA GLU A 77 -13.36 3.17 1.23
C GLU A 77 -12.08 2.31 1.22
N PHE A 78 -10.93 2.94 1.45
CA PHE A 78 -9.66 2.21 1.54
C PHE A 78 -9.67 1.16 2.66
N PHE A 79 -10.16 1.53 3.85
CA PHE A 79 -10.23 0.61 4.98
C PHE A 79 -11.15 -0.58 4.69
N GLN A 80 -12.29 -0.36 4.04
CA GLN A 80 -13.19 -1.44 3.62
C GLN A 80 -12.54 -2.37 2.58
N GLN A 81 -11.85 -1.81 1.60
CA GLN A 81 -11.10 -2.59 0.60
C GLN A 81 -9.98 -3.41 1.26
N TRP A 82 -9.25 -2.79 2.19
CA TRP A 82 -8.22 -3.49 2.97
C TRP A 82 -8.81 -4.61 3.81
N LEU A 83 -9.94 -4.36 4.49
CA LEU A 83 -10.63 -5.35 5.30
C LEU A 83 -11.10 -6.54 4.46
N ALA A 84 -11.67 -6.27 3.28
CA ALA A 84 -12.07 -7.29 2.32
C ALA A 84 -10.87 -8.13 1.84
N TRP A 85 -9.77 -7.47 1.45
CA TRP A 85 -8.54 -8.15 1.07
C TRP A 85 -7.99 -9.01 2.21
N ALA A 86 -7.95 -8.49 3.44
CA ALA A 86 -7.40 -9.17 4.61
C ALA A 86 -8.22 -10.41 5.01
N ASN A 87 -9.52 -10.39 4.74
CA ASN A 87 -10.44 -11.48 5.02
C ASN A 87 -10.55 -12.51 3.89
N GLU A 88 -10.00 -12.23 2.72
CA GLU A 88 -10.02 -13.18 1.61
C GLU A 88 -9.12 -14.38 1.95
N PRO A 89 -9.66 -15.61 1.89
CA PRO A 89 -8.89 -16.80 2.25
C PRO A 89 -7.76 -17.03 1.26
N ILE A 90 -6.64 -17.50 1.77
CA ILE A 90 -5.50 -17.97 0.98
C ILE A 90 -5.17 -19.39 1.39
N ARG A 91 -4.52 -20.15 0.49
CA ARG A 91 -3.83 -21.37 0.91
C ARG A 91 -2.61 -20.96 1.73
N PRO A 92 -2.46 -21.42 2.98
CA PRO A 92 -1.27 -21.10 3.77
C PRO A 92 0.00 -21.61 3.10
N TYR A 93 1.11 -20.89 3.29
CA TYR A 93 2.41 -21.26 2.74
C TYR A 93 3.55 -20.80 3.64
N LEU A 94 4.74 -21.38 3.45
CA LEU A 94 5.96 -21.02 4.15
C LEU A 94 6.87 -20.20 3.26
N VAL A 95 7.53 -19.20 3.83
CA VAL A 95 8.58 -18.41 3.16
C VAL A 95 9.90 -18.65 3.89
N LEU A 96 10.83 -19.31 3.22
CA LEU A 96 12.18 -19.57 3.70
C LEU A 96 13.11 -18.43 3.29
N ARG A 97 13.88 -17.88 4.24
CA ARG A 97 14.92 -16.89 3.95
C ARG A 97 16.23 -17.61 3.61
N LEU A 98 16.55 -17.69 2.32
CA LEU A 98 17.76 -18.38 1.84
C LEU A 98 19.02 -17.58 2.15
N ILE A 99 19.02 -16.30 1.79
CA ILE A 99 20.05 -15.31 2.13
C ILE A 99 19.38 -13.94 2.32
N ALA A 100 20.17 -12.90 2.62
CA ALA A 100 19.65 -11.53 2.68
C ALA A 100 18.90 -11.17 1.39
N ALA A 101 17.65 -10.75 1.55
CA ALA A 101 16.76 -10.40 0.44
C ALA A 101 16.63 -11.49 -0.63
N VAL A 102 16.71 -12.79 -0.30
CA VAL A 102 16.32 -13.87 -1.22
C VAL A 102 15.48 -14.87 -0.45
N TYR A 103 14.24 -15.04 -0.91
CA TYR A 103 13.22 -15.84 -0.23
C TYR A 103 12.65 -16.90 -1.17
N SER A 104 12.44 -18.11 -0.67
CA SER A 104 11.77 -19.20 -1.36
C SER A 104 10.41 -19.49 -0.71
N ARG A 105 9.35 -19.55 -1.52
CA ARG A 105 8.01 -19.97 -1.09
C ARG A 105 7.88 -21.49 -1.21
N ARG A 106 7.34 -22.13 -0.17
CA ARG A 106 6.97 -23.56 -0.11
C ARG A 106 5.50 -23.69 0.28
N GLU A 107 4.73 -24.51 -0.42
CA GLU A 107 3.33 -24.76 -0.06
C GLU A 107 3.23 -25.61 1.20
N LEU A 108 2.19 -25.40 2.00
CA LEU A 108 1.90 -26.31 3.11
C LEU A 108 1.55 -27.71 2.59
N ALA A 109 1.97 -28.72 3.36
CA ALA A 109 1.58 -30.10 3.14
C ALA A 109 0.04 -30.23 3.22
N SER A 110 -0.53 -31.10 2.38
CA SER A 110 -1.99 -31.18 2.20
C SER A 110 -2.74 -31.76 3.39
N ASP A 111 -2.02 -32.38 4.32
CA ASP A 111 -2.49 -33.00 5.55
C ASP A 111 -2.50 -32.06 6.76
N VAL A 112 -2.02 -30.82 6.59
CA VAL A 112 -2.02 -29.80 7.65
C VAL A 112 -3.29 -28.96 7.54
N GLU A 113 -4.19 -29.12 8.51
CA GLU A 113 -5.52 -28.45 8.51
C GLU A 113 -5.63 -27.38 9.60
N THR A 114 -4.86 -27.53 10.68
CA THR A 114 -4.91 -26.62 11.83
C THR A 114 -3.69 -25.68 11.88
N ILE A 115 -3.83 -24.58 12.61
CA ILE A 115 -2.73 -23.63 12.80
C ILE A 115 -1.62 -24.26 13.65
N GLU A 116 -1.98 -25.09 14.63
CA GLU A 116 -1.03 -25.79 15.49
C GLU A 116 -0.17 -26.79 14.68
N GLU A 117 -0.79 -27.61 13.83
CA GLU A 117 -0.07 -28.52 12.92
C GLU A 117 0.82 -27.73 11.94
N ALA A 118 0.35 -26.58 11.46
CA ALA A 118 1.13 -25.72 10.58
C ALA A 118 2.35 -25.10 11.27
N GLU A 119 2.20 -24.69 12.54
CA GLU A 119 3.31 -24.20 13.36
C GLU A 119 4.34 -25.31 13.61
N GLU A 120 3.90 -26.53 13.95
CA GLU A 120 4.79 -27.68 14.16
C GLU A 120 5.54 -28.06 12.88
N TRP A 121 4.84 -28.11 11.75
CA TRP A 121 5.43 -28.38 10.45
C TRP A 121 6.44 -27.29 10.05
N ALA A 122 6.09 -26.01 10.21
CA ALA A 122 6.99 -24.90 9.91
C ALA A 122 8.25 -24.91 10.80
N ALA A 123 8.10 -25.21 12.08
CA ALA A 123 9.20 -25.35 13.02
C ALA A 123 10.13 -26.51 12.66
N ALA A 124 9.58 -27.65 12.23
CA ALA A 124 10.35 -28.79 11.75
C ALA A 124 11.16 -28.43 10.48
N VAL A 125 10.53 -27.77 9.51
CA VAL A 125 11.20 -27.31 8.28
C VAL A 125 12.31 -26.31 8.59
N ALA A 126 12.09 -25.37 9.52
CA ALA A 126 13.11 -24.40 9.92
C ALA A 126 14.35 -25.07 10.52
N ARG A 127 14.15 -26.05 11.42
CA ARG A 127 15.24 -26.86 12.03
C ARG A 127 16.00 -27.68 11.01
N GLU A 128 15.29 -28.39 10.13
CA GLU A 128 15.89 -29.26 9.13
C GLU A 128 16.75 -28.44 8.14
N ALA A 129 16.23 -27.29 7.69
CA ALA A 129 16.94 -26.42 6.76
C ALA A 129 18.03 -25.56 7.45
N GLY A 130 17.94 -25.34 8.76
CA GLY A 130 18.79 -24.38 9.48
C GLY A 130 18.57 -22.94 9.01
N LEU A 131 17.32 -22.59 8.65
CA LEU A 131 16.97 -21.29 8.06
C LEU A 131 15.82 -20.63 8.83
N ARG A 132 15.81 -19.30 8.85
CA ARG A 132 14.64 -18.53 9.30
C ARG A 132 13.51 -18.67 8.29
N CYS A 133 12.29 -18.78 8.79
CA CYS A 133 11.12 -18.86 7.95
C CYS A 133 9.95 -18.03 8.48
N CYS A 134 8.97 -17.80 7.61
CA CYS A 134 7.72 -17.13 7.93
C CYS A 134 6.56 -17.98 7.41
N LEU A 135 5.74 -18.49 8.31
CA LEU A 135 4.48 -19.13 7.99
C LEU A 135 3.44 -18.04 7.74
N VAL A 136 2.96 -17.96 6.50
CA VAL A 136 1.87 -17.09 6.09
C VAL A 136 0.59 -17.89 6.21
N TRP A 137 -0.06 -17.81 7.38
CA TRP A 137 -1.27 -18.57 7.68
C TRP A 137 -2.49 -17.98 6.96
N SER A 138 -2.61 -16.65 7.01
CA SER A 138 -3.64 -15.92 6.28
C SER A 138 -3.08 -14.59 5.82
N ARG A 139 -3.85 -13.81 5.04
CA ARG A 139 -3.46 -12.44 4.72
C ARG A 139 -3.34 -11.55 5.95
N ARG A 140 -3.97 -11.93 7.08
CA ARG A 140 -3.87 -11.23 8.37
C ARG A 140 -2.70 -11.70 9.21
N LEU A 141 -2.40 -12.99 9.24
CA LEU A 141 -1.50 -13.56 10.24
C LEU A 141 -0.28 -14.20 9.61
N SER A 142 0.88 -13.73 10.07
CA SER A 142 2.19 -14.31 9.79
C SER A 142 2.91 -14.69 11.07
N ILE A 143 3.58 -15.84 11.05
CA ILE A 143 4.30 -16.40 12.20
C ILE A 143 5.75 -16.61 11.80
N TRP A 144 6.67 -16.07 12.59
CA TRP A 144 8.08 -16.03 12.26
C TRP A 144 8.85 -17.02 13.11
N PHE A 145 9.68 -17.84 12.47
CA PHE A 145 10.53 -18.83 13.13
C PHE A 145 12.00 -18.52 12.89
N ASP A 146 12.81 -18.74 13.91
CA ASP A 146 14.27 -18.70 13.80
C ASP A 146 14.85 -20.02 13.26
N GLU A 147 16.18 -20.11 13.13
CA GLU A 147 16.84 -21.31 12.61
C GLU A 147 16.68 -22.55 13.51
N THR A 148 16.26 -22.38 14.77
CA THR A 148 16.00 -23.48 15.72
C THR A 148 14.55 -23.97 15.65
N GLY A 149 13.72 -23.35 14.81
CA GLY A 149 12.29 -23.60 14.75
C GLY A 149 11.52 -23.00 15.93
N SER A 150 12.12 -22.09 16.69
CA SER A 150 11.41 -21.37 17.76
C SER A 150 10.67 -20.17 17.18
N ILE A 151 9.48 -19.88 17.73
CA ILE A 151 8.70 -18.71 17.30
C ILE A 151 9.38 -17.44 17.79
N SER A 152 9.84 -16.63 16.85
CA SER A 152 10.47 -15.33 17.08
C SER A 152 9.47 -14.18 17.11
N GLY A 153 8.27 -14.36 16.55
CA GLY A 153 7.22 -13.35 16.58
C GLY A 153 5.97 -13.72 15.79
N ARG A 154 4.89 -13.00 16.05
CA ARG A 154 3.65 -13.02 15.25
C ARG A 154 3.39 -11.60 14.75
N THR A 155 3.01 -11.49 13.49
CA THR A 155 2.72 -10.21 12.85
C THR A 155 1.32 -10.25 12.29
N GLU A 156 0.51 -9.29 12.71
CA GLU A 156 -0.77 -9.02 12.08
C GLU A 156 -0.62 -8.01 10.95
N ALA A 157 -1.36 -8.21 9.86
CA ALA A 157 -1.40 -7.23 8.78
C ALA A 157 -2.01 -5.93 9.30
N VAL A 158 -1.36 -4.83 8.96
CA VAL A 158 -1.88 -3.48 9.13
C VAL A 158 -1.95 -2.81 7.75
N PRO A 159 -2.86 -1.85 7.53
CA PRO A 159 -2.94 -1.17 6.25
C PRO A 159 -1.59 -0.55 5.85
N ASN A 160 -1.26 -0.64 4.56
CA ASN A 160 -0.02 -0.15 3.95
C ASN A 160 1.29 -0.87 4.32
N GLU A 161 1.29 -1.76 5.32
CA GLU A 161 2.49 -2.51 5.71
C GLU A 161 2.38 -3.98 5.29
N PRO A 162 3.42 -4.54 4.65
CA PRO A 162 3.45 -5.96 4.37
C PRO A 162 3.72 -6.76 5.66
N ASN A 163 2.96 -7.83 5.87
CA ASN A 163 3.18 -8.77 6.98
C ASN A 163 3.97 -10.03 6.57
N VAL A 164 4.54 -10.06 5.35
CA VAL A 164 5.32 -11.19 4.83
C VAL A 164 6.71 -10.71 4.42
N PRO A 165 7.75 -11.57 4.45
CA PRO A 165 9.03 -11.23 3.87
C PRO A 165 8.88 -10.92 2.38
N TRP A 166 9.50 -9.84 1.91
CA TRP A 166 9.41 -9.41 0.53
C TRP A 166 10.73 -8.82 0.04
N MET A 167 10.96 -8.89 -1.27
CA MET A 167 11.99 -8.12 -1.95
C MET A 167 11.34 -6.97 -2.72
N GLY A 168 11.94 -5.78 -2.63
CA GLY A 168 11.57 -4.64 -3.45
C GLY A 168 12.52 -4.45 -4.64
N ARG A 169 12.00 -4.37 -5.86
CA ARG A 169 12.74 -3.78 -6.99
C ARG A 169 11.80 -2.91 -7.83
N SER A 170 12.21 -1.65 -8.05
CA SER A 170 11.44 -0.70 -8.88
C SER A 170 9.98 -0.57 -8.46
N GLY A 171 9.72 -0.48 -7.15
CA GLY A 171 8.38 -0.32 -6.57
C GLY A 171 7.53 -1.60 -6.49
N LYS A 172 8.00 -2.74 -7.03
CA LYS A 172 7.30 -4.03 -6.97
C LYS A 172 7.86 -4.92 -5.87
N ALA A 173 6.96 -5.58 -5.15
CA ALA A 173 7.28 -6.57 -4.14
C ALA A 173 7.11 -8.00 -4.68
N PHE A 174 8.09 -8.87 -4.45
CA PHE A 174 8.03 -10.27 -4.90
C PHE A 174 8.77 -11.25 -3.98
N VAL A 175 8.44 -12.53 -4.11
CA VAL A 175 9.10 -13.69 -3.49
C VAL A 175 9.46 -14.71 -4.59
N LEU A 176 10.58 -15.44 -4.46
CA LEU A 176 10.90 -16.52 -5.41
C LEU A 176 10.11 -17.76 -5.01
N ASN A 177 9.67 -18.55 -5.99
CA ASN A 177 9.09 -19.85 -5.73
C ASN A 177 10.18 -20.91 -5.57
N GLU A 178 9.81 -22.13 -5.19
CA GLU A 178 10.72 -23.27 -4.93
C GLU A 178 11.81 -23.46 -6.00
N ASN A 179 11.45 -23.31 -7.28
CA ASN A 179 12.38 -23.52 -8.40
C ASN A 179 13.37 -22.36 -8.66
N LEU A 180 13.38 -21.30 -7.84
CA LEU A 180 14.17 -20.05 -7.94
C LEU A 180 14.07 -19.26 -9.27
N GLY A 181 13.65 -19.90 -10.36
CA GLY A 181 13.45 -19.32 -11.68
C GLY A 181 12.07 -18.70 -11.90
N SER A 182 11.11 -18.95 -11.00
CA SER A 182 9.78 -18.31 -11.04
C SER A 182 9.57 -17.41 -9.81
N LYS A 183 8.78 -16.35 -10.01
CA LYS A 183 8.51 -15.31 -9.01
C LYS A 183 7.02 -15.18 -8.81
N SER A 184 6.61 -14.98 -7.57
CA SER A 184 5.25 -14.60 -7.22
C SER A 184 5.22 -13.14 -6.77
N SER A 185 4.33 -12.35 -7.36
CA SER A 185 4.06 -10.99 -6.87
C SER A 185 3.45 -11.06 -5.49
N VAL A 186 3.87 -10.16 -4.60
CA VAL A 186 3.20 -9.97 -3.31
C VAL A 186 2.31 -8.74 -3.46
N GLU A 187 1.01 -8.96 -3.43
CA GLU A 187 0.00 -7.90 -3.60
C GLU A 187 -0.66 -7.59 -2.25
N TRP A 188 -0.69 -6.32 -1.90
CA TRP A 188 -1.48 -5.79 -0.79
C TRP A 188 -2.02 -4.41 -1.14
N PRO A 189 -3.18 -4.03 -0.59
CA PRO A 189 -3.75 -2.70 -0.78
C PRO A 189 -2.79 -1.63 -0.28
N ARG A 190 -2.56 -0.61 -1.12
CA ARG A 190 -1.82 0.60 -0.76
C ARG A 190 -2.74 1.78 -0.88
N GLN A 191 -2.83 2.55 0.19
CA GLN A 191 -3.44 3.86 0.17
C GLN A 191 -2.60 4.74 -0.75
N PRO A 192 -3.24 5.52 -1.64
CA PRO A 192 -2.49 6.50 -2.40
C PRO A 192 -1.81 7.49 -1.46
N GLU A 193 -0.53 7.74 -1.72
CA GLU A 193 0.25 8.73 -0.96
C GLU A 193 -0.29 10.13 -1.27
N VAL A 194 -1.21 10.58 -0.44
CA VAL A 194 -1.46 12.00 -0.28
C VAL A 194 -0.42 12.48 0.73
N GLU A 195 0.58 13.25 0.31
CA GLU A 195 1.63 13.83 1.18
C GLU A 195 1.08 14.85 2.20
N ILE A 196 -0.22 14.81 2.47
CA ILE A 196 -0.93 15.79 3.29
C ILE A 196 -1.47 15.06 4.51
N ALA A 197 -0.79 15.22 5.64
CA ALA A 197 -1.39 14.94 6.93
C ALA A 197 -2.52 15.97 7.15
N PRO A 198 -3.79 15.58 7.39
CA PRO A 198 -4.88 16.54 7.57
C PRO A 198 -4.63 17.54 8.70
N SER A 199 -3.86 17.14 9.71
CA SER A 199 -3.48 17.99 10.85
C SER A 199 -2.55 19.15 10.48
N GLN A 200 -1.96 19.19 9.29
CA GLN A 200 -1.04 20.24 8.87
C GLN A 200 -1.71 21.44 8.18
N PHE A 201 -3.03 21.40 7.98
CA PHE A 201 -3.83 22.58 7.64
C PHE A 201 -4.18 23.45 8.87
N LEU A 202 -4.04 22.91 10.09
CA LEU A 202 -4.42 23.57 11.35
C LEU A 202 -3.47 24.69 11.81
N ARG A 203 -2.39 24.96 11.09
CA ARG A 203 -1.52 26.11 11.35
C ARG A 203 -1.69 27.16 10.27
N GLY A 204 -2.90 27.73 10.22
CA GLY A 204 -3.05 29.07 9.68
C GLY A 204 -2.22 30.01 10.55
N ASP A 205 -1.29 30.73 9.91
CA ASP A 205 -0.53 31.81 10.50
C ASP A 205 -1.48 32.79 11.21
N LYS A 206 -1.54 32.68 12.53
CA LYS A 206 -1.92 33.80 13.39
C LYS A 206 -0.70 34.72 13.47
N ASN A 207 -0.52 35.54 12.45
CA ASN A 207 0.28 36.75 12.56
C ASN A 207 -0.63 37.92 12.16
N GLU A 208 -1.31 38.45 13.18
CA GLU A 208 -1.69 39.87 13.24
C GLU A 208 -0.43 40.74 13.34
#